data_AF-A0A378AHN6-F1
#
_entry.id   AF-A0A378AHN6-F1
#
_cell.length_a   1.000
_cell.length_b   1.000
_cell.length_c   1.000
_cell.angle_alpha   90.00
_cell.angle_beta   90.00
_cell.angle_gamma   90.00
#
_symmetry.space_group_name_H-M   'P 1'
#
loop_
_entity.id
_entity.type
_entity.pdbx_description
1 polymer ?
#
loop_
_entity_poly.entity_id
_entity_poly.type
_entity_poly.pdbx_seq_one_letter_code
_entity_poly.pdbx_strand_id
1 'polypeptide(L)'
;MTAERMHGCGHDGHTCIALGAAQLLLQRQNFNGTVCFVFQPAEEPGYGARAMMDDGVIERFGIEEIYGLHNMPGMKAGTIATRVGGIMASEDNFIIRIKGQGAHAARPHMAKDPLVIAAEIILALQTIVSRNVDSERASGHFLY
;
A
#
# COMPACT_ATOMS: atom_id res chain seq x y z
N MET A 1 -0.77 -8.78 -20.01
CA MET A 1 -0.98 -9.39 -18.67
C MET A 1 -1.33 -10.84 -18.88
N THR A 2 -0.80 -11.76 -18.07
CA THR A 2 -1.28 -13.15 -18.07
C THR A 2 -2.69 -13.20 -17.48
N ALA A 3 -3.44 -14.27 -17.75
CA ALA A 3 -4.85 -14.40 -17.36
C ALA A 3 -5.14 -14.32 -15.83
N GLU A 4 -4.10 -14.25 -14.98
CA GLU A 4 -4.19 -14.23 -13.52
C GLU A 4 -3.71 -12.90 -12.90
N ARG A 5 -3.59 -11.82 -13.68
CA ARG A 5 -3.19 -10.50 -13.17
C ARG A 5 -4.20 -9.43 -13.52
N MET A 6 -4.44 -8.53 -12.58
CA MET A 6 -5.40 -7.43 -12.70
C MET A 6 -4.83 -6.18 -12.02
N HIS A 7 -5.13 -5.00 -12.57
CA HIS A 7 -4.97 -3.73 -11.84
C HIS A 7 -6.10 -3.55 -10.82
N GLY A 8 -6.02 -4.29 -9.70
CA GLY A 8 -6.99 -4.22 -8.62
C GLY A 8 -7.02 -2.86 -7.89
N CYS A 9 -5.90 -2.14 -7.92
CA CYS A 9 -5.72 -0.84 -7.28
C CYS A 9 -5.81 0.36 -8.24
N GLY A 10 -6.02 0.13 -9.55
CA GLY A 10 -6.22 1.21 -10.54
C GLY A 10 -4.96 1.92 -11.03
N HIS A 11 -3.78 1.32 -10.86
CA HIS A 11 -2.49 1.89 -11.32
C HIS A 11 -2.41 2.10 -12.85
N ASP A 12 -3.19 1.36 -13.62
CA ASP A 12 -3.42 1.61 -15.04
C ASP A 12 -4.11 2.96 -15.27
N GLY A 13 -5.16 3.25 -14.51
CA GLY A 13 -5.86 4.53 -14.51
C GLY A 13 -4.93 5.68 -14.13
N HIS A 14 -4.12 5.54 -13.08
CA HIS A 14 -3.16 6.58 -12.69
C HIS A 14 -2.12 6.85 -13.77
N THR A 15 -1.58 5.80 -14.39
CA THR A 15 -0.62 5.92 -15.50
C THR A 15 -1.25 6.65 -16.69
N CYS A 16 -2.49 6.30 -17.08
CA CYS A 16 -3.23 6.97 -18.13
C CYS A 16 -3.47 8.45 -17.83
N ILE A 17 -3.86 8.78 -16.59
CA ILE A 17 -4.08 10.16 -16.14
C ILE A 17 -2.78 10.97 -16.25
N ALA A 18 -1.65 10.43 -15.78
CA ALA A 18 -0.36 11.10 -15.82
C ALA A 18 0.09 11.39 -17.27
N LEU A 19 -0.05 10.41 -18.16
CA LEU A 19 0.25 10.59 -19.59
C LEU A 19 -0.66 11.65 -20.25
N GLY A 20 -1.96 11.63 -19.94
CA GLY A 20 -2.91 12.63 -20.44
C GLY A 20 -2.59 14.05 -19.94
N ALA A 21 -2.22 14.18 -18.66
CA ALA A 21 -1.78 15.45 -18.09
C ALA A 21 -0.50 15.97 -18.78
N ALA A 22 0.48 15.10 -19.03
CA ALA A 22 1.69 15.46 -19.76
C ALA A 22 1.37 15.97 -21.17
N GLN A 23 0.49 15.28 -21.89
CA GLN A 23 0.04 15.70 -23.21
C GLN A 23 -0.63 17.09 -23.19
N LEU A 24 -1.51 17.34 -22.23
CA LEU A 24 -2.20 18.63 -22.09
C LEU A 24 -1.24 19.78 -21.75
N LEU A 25 -0.24 19.53 -20.89
CA LEU A 25 0.78 20.52 -20.56
C LEU A 25 1.65 20.87 -21.78
N LEU A 26 2.04 19.88 -22.58
CA LEU A 26 2.80 20.09 -23.81
C LEU A 26 2.02 20.88 -24.87
N GLN A 27 0.68 20.76 -24.88
CA GLN A 27 -0.17 21.51 -25.81
C GLN A 27 -0.39 22.96 -25.36
N ARG A 28 -0.55 23.20 -24.05
CA ARG A 28 -0.88 24.53 -23.52
C ARG A 28 0.35 25.39 -23.31
N GLN A 29 1.46 24.79 -22.84
CA GLN A 29 2.73 25.46 -22.53
C GLN A 29 2.57 26.78 -21.75
N ASN A 30 1.57 26.84 -20.87
CA ASN A 30 1.14 28.06 -20.20
C ASN A 30 1.64 28.12 -18.74
N PHE A 31 2.86 27.65 -18.50
CA PHE A 31 3.48 27.64 -17.17
C PHE A 31 4.97 27.99 -17.28
N ASN A 32 5.54 28.44 -16.17
CA ASN A 32 6.97 28.71 -16.04
C ASN A 32 7.56 27.75 -15.01
N GLY A 33 8.53 26.94 -15.40
CA GLY A 33 9.15 25.93 -14.56
C GLY A 33 9.29 24.57 -15.25
N THR A 34 9.55 23.53 -14.47
CA THR A 34 9.72 22.15 -14.94
C THR A 34 8.73 21.24 -14.23
N VAL A 35 8.03 20.40 -14.98
CA VAL A 35 7.17 19.34 -14.42
C VAL A 35 7.83 18.00 -14.69
N CYS A 36 8.15 17.25 -13.63
CA CYS A 36 8.68 15.90 -13.72
C CYS A 36 7.55 14.88 -13.55
N PHE A 37 7.33 14.02 -14.55
CA PHE A 37 6.38 12.91 -14.45
C PHE A 37 7.11 11.65 -13.95
N VAL A 38 6.80 11.23 -12.71
CA VAL A 38 7.44 10.11 -12.03
C VAL A 38 6.55 8.87 -12.12
N PHE A 39 6.97 7.88 -12.92
CA PHE A 39 6.26 6.60 -13.05
C PHE A 39 6.86 5.57 -12.11
N GLN A 40 6.37 5.53 -10.87
CA GLN A 40 6.88 4.64 -9.84
C GLN A 40 6.49 3.18 -10.11
N PRO A 41 7.44 2.22 -10.14
CA PRO A 41 7.13 0.79 -10.20
C PRO A 41 6.82 0.23 -8.80
N ALA A 42 6.39 -1.03 -8.73
CA ALA A 42 6.42 -1.84 -7.49
C ALA A 42 5.88 -1.15 -6.22
N GLU A 43 4.73 -0.48 -6.35
CA GLU A 43 4.02 0.14 -5.22
C GLU A 43 3.41 -0.91 -4.29
N GLU A 44 2.63 -1.87 -4.82
CA GLU A 44 1.94 -2.91 -4.05
C GLU A 44 2.83 -3.69 -3.06
N PRO A 45 4.08 -4.07 -3.39
CA PRO A 45 4.97 -4.71 -2.42
C PRO A 45 5.77 -3.73 -1.54
N GLY A 46 5.60 -2.42 -1.72
CA GLY A 46 6.24 -1.37 -0.91
C GLY A 46 7.68 -1.01 -1.28
N TYR A 47 8.17 -1.39 -2.47
CA TYR A 47 9.60 -1.28 -2.81
C TYR A 47 9.95 -0.12 -3.75
N GLY A 48 8.99 0.33 -4.56
CA GLY A 48 9.21 1.28 -5.64
C GLY A 48 9.81 2.61 -5.21
N ALA A 49 9.10 3.30 -4.32
CA ALA A 49 9.48 4.64 -3.87
C ALA A 49 10.90 4.65 -3.27
N ARG A 50 11.21 3.68 -2.40
CA ARG A 50 12.53 3.57 -1.77
C ARG A 50 13.63 3.43 -2.82
N ALA A 51 13.47 2.50 -3.77
CA ALA A 51 14.47 2.28 -4.82
C ALA A 51 14.69 3.54 -5.67
N MET A 52 13.64 4.28 -6.02
CA MET A 52 13.77 5.53 -6.76
C MET A 52 14.46 6.64 -5.97
N MET A 53 14.20 6.70 -4.66
CA MET A 53 14.90 7.63 -3.76
C MET A 53 16.37 7.29 -3.63
N ASP A 54 16.71 5.99 -3.52
CA ASP A 54 18.11 5.53 -3.47
C ASP A 54 18.86 5.83 -4.78
N ASP A 55 18.14 5.82 -5.91
CA ASP A 55 18.61 6.27 -7.22
C ASP A 55 18.67 7.81 -7.37
N GLY A 56 18.32 8.58 -6.32
CA GLY A 56 18.42 10.03 -6.26
C GLY A 56 17.39 10.77 -7.11
N VAL A 57 16.16 10.25 -7.26
CA VAL A 57 15.14 10.85 -8.14
C VAL A 57 14.86 12.33 -7.84
N ILE A 58 14.90 12.74 -6.57
CA ILE A 58 14.61 14.13 -6.18
C ILE A 58 15.75 15.04 -6.61
N GLU A 59 16.98 14.69 -6.24
CA GLU A 59 18.17 15.51 -6.49
C GLU A 59 18.54 15.53 -7.97
N ARG A 60 18.42 14.40 -8.68
CA ARG A 60 18.75 14.29 -10.11
C ARG A 60 17.87 15.16 -11.00
N PHE A 61 16.63 15.38 -10.59
CA PHE A 61 15.65 16.15 -11.37
C PHE A 61 15.26 17.48 -10.72
N GLY A 62 15.86 17.85 -9.58
CA GLY A 62 15.59 19.10 -8.87
C GLY A 62 14.12 19.24 -8.46
N ILE A 63 13.51 18.16 -7.95
CA ILE A 63 12.10 18.16 -7.55
C ILE A 63 11.94 18.91 -6.22
N GLU A 64 11.25 20.05 -6.25
CA GLU A 64 10.99 20.86 -5.05
C GLU A 64 9.70 20.44 -4.33
N GLU A 65 8.72 19.94 -5.08
CA GLU A 65 7.43 19.50 -4.58
C GLU A 65 6.95 18.26 -5.35
N ILE A 66 6.31 17.32 -4.64
CA ILE A 66 5.76 16.10 -5.22
C ILE A 66 4.25 16.00 -4.94
N TYR A 67 3.51 15.62 -5.97
CA TYR A 67 2.06 15.47 -5.92
C TYR A 67 1.69 14.06 -6.36
N GLY A 68 0.88 13.38 -5.56
CA GLY A 68 0.33 12.06 -5.86
C GLY A 68 -1.19 12.09 -5.83
N LEU A 69 -1.82 11.20 -6.60
CA LEU A 69 -3.25 10.96 -6.52
C LEU A 69 -3.52 9.46 -6.52
N HIS A 70 -4.62 9.08 -5.90
CA HIS A 70 -5.14 7.72 -5.95
C HIS A 70 -6.64 7.79 -6.22
N ASN A 71 -7.18 6.83 -6.97
CA ASN A 71 -8.62 6.67 -7.10
C ASN A 71 -9.20 6.13 -5.79
N MET A 72 -10.40 6.57 -5.42
CA MET A 72 -11.07 6.10 -4.22
C MET A 72 -12.39 5.45 -4.60
N PRO A 73 -12.47 4.10 -4.66
CA PRO A 73 -13.73 3.40 -4.86
C PRO A 73 -14.76 3.81 -3.81
N GLY A 74 -15.99 4.13 -4.25
CA GLY A 74 -17.07 4.61 -3.36
C GLY A 74 -17.17 6.14 -3.27
N MET A 75 -16.15 6.89 -3.70
CA MET A 75 -16.21 8.35 -3.78
C MET A 75 -16.92 8.80 -5.07
N LYS A 76 -17.74 9.86 -4.98
CA LYS A 76 -18.45 10.40 -6.15
C LYS A 76 -17.47 10.90 -7.22
N ALA A 77 -17.63 10.43 -8.46
CA ALA A 77 -16.82 10.87 -9.60
C ALA A 77 -16.83 12.40 -9.77
N GLY A 78 -15.66 12.97 -10.12
CA GLY A 78 -15.46 14.42 -10.23
C GLY A 78 -15.18 15.12 -8.90
N THR A 79 -15.02 14.37 -7.80
CA THR A 79 -14.68 14.91 -6.48
C THR A 79 -13.20 14.66 -6.19
N ILE A 80 -12.54 15.60 -5.53
CA ILE A 80 -11.17 15.48 -5.01
C ILE A 80 -11.22 15.72 -3.50
N ALA A 81 -10.56 14.86 -2.72
CA ALA A 81 -10.41 15.00 -1.28
C ALA A 81 -8.91 15.07 -0.93
N THR A 82 -8.59 15.87 0.10
CA THR A 82 -7.24 16.03 0.61
C THR A 82 -7.29 16.37 2.10
N ARG A 83 -6.16 16.19 2.80
CA ARG A 83 -5.98 16.50 4.22
C ARG A 83 -4.58 17.03 4.46
N VAL A 84 -4.45 18.02 5.35
CA VAL A 84 -3.14 18.48 5.85
C VAL A 84 -2.63 17.49 6.91
N GLY A 85 -1.35 17.11 6.82
CA GLY A 85 -0.72 16.12 7.70
C GLY A 85 -0.77 14.72 7.09
N GLY A 86 -0.57 13.68 7.92
CA GLY A 86 -0.66 12.29 7.44
C GLY A 86 -2.05 12.03 6.87
N ILE A 87 -2.15 11.28 5.76
CA ILE A 87 -3.44 10.97 5.08
C ILE A 87 -3.77 9.47 5.12
N MET A 88 -2.76 8.62 5.21
CA MET A 88 -2.88 7.16 5.28
C MET A 88 -2.29 6.63 6.61
N ALA A 89 -2.56 5.36 6.92
CA ALA A 89 -1.88 4.65 8.00
C ALA A 89 -0.47 4.18 7.56
N SER A 90 0.41 3.94 8.54
CA SER A 90 1.65 3.19 8.29
C SER A 90 1.34 1.70 8.18
N GLU A 91 2.10 0.99 7.37
CA GLU A 91 2.03 -0.46 7.25
C GLU A 91 3.38 -1.13 7.55
N ASP A 92 3.33 -2.36 8.03
CA ASP A 92 4.48 -3.24 8.23
C ASP A 92 4.05 -4.69 7.93
N ASN A 93 4.95 -5.46 7.33
CA ASN A 93 4.72 -6.86 6.98
C ASN A 93 5.66 -7.78 7.78
N PHE A 94 5.13 -8.88 8.34
CA PHE A 94 5.91 -9.85 9.08
C PHE A 94 5.48 -11.29 8.79
N ILE A 95 6.37 -12.24 9.08
CA ILE A 95 6.13 -13.68 8.87
C ILE A 95 6.37 -14.43 10.19
N ILE A 96 5.35 -15.15 10.66
CA ILE A 96 5.47 -16.10 11.78
C ILE A 96 5.66 -17.50 11.20
N ARG A 97 6.80 -18.13 11.47
CA ARG A 97 7.07 -19.53 11.08
C ARG A 97 6.84 -20.46 12.26
N ILE A 98 5.81 -21.29 12.18
CA ILE A 98 5.48 -22.26 13.23
C ILE A 98 6.06 -23.62 12.86
N LYS A 99 6.97 -24.14 13.68
CA LYS A 99 7.58 -25.46 13.50
C LYS A 99 6.92 -26.47 14.43
N GLY A 100 6.11 -27.35 13.84
CA GLY A 100 5.48 -28.47 14.55
C GLY A 100 6.35 -29.72 14.62
N GLN A 101 5.73 -30.80 15.10
CA GLN A 101 6.27 -32.16 15.10
C GLN A 101 5.18 -33.12 14.65
N GLY A 102 5.40 -33.82 13.54
CA GLY A 102 4.44 -34.79 13.02
C GLY A 102 4.39 -36.07 13.84
N ALA A 103 3.21 -36.70 13.88
CA ALA A 103 3.02 -38.06 14.38
C ALA A 103 1.86 -38.71 13.62
N HIS A 104 1.60 -39.99 13.90
CA HIS A 104 0.40 -40.65 13.39
C HIS A 104 -0.86 -39.90 13.85
N ALA A 105 -1.82 -39.64 12.96
CA ALA A 105 -3.01 -38.82 13.27
C ALA A 105 -3.82 -39.35 14.47
N ALA A 106 -3.90 -40.68 14.62
CA ALA A 106 -4.52 -41.33 15.79
C ALA A 106 -3.72 -41.25 17.11
N ARG A 107 -2.54 -40.62 17.12
CA ARG A 107 -1.66 -40.44 18.30
C ARG A 107 -1.25 -38.97 18.47
N PRO A 108 -2.21 -38.04 18.64
CA PRO A 108 -1.92 -36.61 18.68
C PRO A 108 -1.04 -36.19 19.86
N HIS A 109 -1.06 -36.95 20.97
CA HIS A 109 -0.19 -36.73 22.14
C HIS A 109 1.32 -36.88 21.83
N MET A 110 1.67 -37.50 20.70
CA MET A 110 3.06 -37.59 20.22
C MET A 110 3.42 -36.48 19.23
N ALA A 111 2.45 -35.67 18.81
CA ALA A 111 2.62 -34.58 17.85
C ALA A 111 2.70 -33.21 18.56
N LYS A 112 3.25 -32.24 17.85
CA LYS A 112 3.05 -30.81 18.10
C LYS A 112 2.38 -30.24 16.86
N ASP A 113 1.06 -30.14 16.90
CA ASP A 113 0.27 -29.74 15.74
C ASP A 113 0.42 -28.23 15.48
N PRO A 114 1.07 -27.82 14.37
CA PRO A 114 1.26 -26.41 14.06
C PRO A 114 -0.06 -25.70 13.69
N LEU A 115 -1.11 -26.41 13.29
CA LEU A 115 -2.39 -25.81 12.94
C LEU A 115 -3.13 -25.31 14.19
N VAL A 116 -3.14 -26.12 15.26
CA VAL A 116 -3.72 -25.71 16.54
C VAL A 116 -2.97 -24.51 17.11
N ILE A 117 -1.63 -24.54 17.06
CA ILE A 117 -0.79 -23.40 17.50
C ILE A 117 -1.09 -22.14 16.67
N ALA A 118 -1.23 -22.27 15.35
CA ALA A 118 -1.57 -21.16 14.47
C ALA A 118 -2.93 -20.54 14.81
N ALA A 119 -3.95 -21.37 15.07
CA ALA A 119 -5.29 -20.91 15.44
C ALA A 119 -5.25 -20.07 16.73
N GLU A 120 -4.54 -20.53 17.77
CA GLU A 120 -4.37 -19.79 19.01
C GLU A 120 -3.64 -18.45 18.79
N ILE A 121 -2.60 -18.44 17.96
CA ILE A 121 -1.88 -17.20 17.61
C ILE A 121 -2.83 -16.22 16.90
N ILE A 122 -3.64 -16.69 15.94
CA ILE A 122 -4.59 -15.84 15.21
C ILE A 122 -5.59 -15.20 16.18
N LEU A 123 -6.15 -15.98 17.11
CA LEU A 123 -7.08 -15.47 18.12
C LEU A 123 -6.40 -14.45 19.05
N ALA A 124 -5.19 -14.74 19.51
CA ALA A 124 -4.43 -13.82 20.35
C ALA A 124 -4.11 -12.50 19.63
N LEU A 125 -3.75 -12.53 18.35
CA LEU A 125 -3.47 -11.31 17.56
C LEU A 125 -4.68 -10.36 17.49
N GLN A 126 -5.92 -10.87 17.51
CA GLN A 126 -7.12 -10.02 17.51
C GLN A 126 -7.22 -9.14 18.78
N THR A 127 -6.56 -9.54 19.87
CA THR A 127 -6.56 -8.78 21.12
C THR A 127 -5.69 -7.52 21.06
N ILE A 128 -4.71 -7.47 20.13
CA ILE A 128 -3.81 -6.32 20.00
C ILE A 128 -4.62 -5.07 19.67
N VAL A 129 -5.38 -5.08 18.58
CA VAL A 129 -6.20 -3.92 18.18
C VAL A 129 -7.36 -3.74 19.15
N SER A 130 -8.06 -4.82 19.51
CA SER A 130 -9.30 -4.67 20.27
C SER A 130 -9.09 -4.22 21.71
N ARG A 131 -7.97 -4.55 22.36
CA ARG A 131 -7.72 -4.30 23.79
C ARG A 131 -6.54 -3.40 24.11
N ASN A 132 -5.54 -3.30 23.23
CA ASN A 132 -4.29 -2.59 23.54
C ASN A 132 -4.11 -1.29 22.75
N VAL A 133 -5.00 -0.99 21.80
CA VAL A 133 -4.99 0.26 21.03
C VAL A 133 -6.23 1.07 21.42
N ASP A 134 -6.03 2.37 21.66
CA ASP A 134 -7.13 3.31 21.87
C ASP A 134 -8.03 3.38 20.63
N SER A 135 -9.31 3.04 20.79
CA SER A 135 -10.29 2.96 19.71
C SER A 135 -10.52 4.29 19.00
N GLU A 136 -10.31 5.41 19.68
CA GLU A 136 -10.46 6.74 19.07
C GLU A 136 -9.25 7.14 18.21
N ARG A 137 -8.06 6.58 18.49
CA ARG A 137 -6.86 6.76 17.63
C ARG A 137 -6.87 5.85 16.42
N ALA A 138 -7.40 4.63 16.54
CA ALA A 138 -7.46 3.66 15.45
C ALA A 138 -8.46 4.07 14.34
N SER A 139 -9.52 4.79 14.68
CA SER A 139 -10.59 5.19 13.75
C SER A 139 -10.28 6.46 12.95
N GLY A 140 -9.32 7.30 13.36
CA GLY A 140 -8.95 8.54 12.63
C GLY A 140 -8.14 8.35 11.35
N HIS A 141 -7.72 7.11 11.06
CA HIS A 141 -6.87 6.75 9.92
C HIS A 141 -7.48 5.70 8.98
N PHE A 142 -8.63 5.12 9.35
CA PHE A 142 -9.35 4.13 8.58
C PHE A 142 -10.85 4.47 8.59
N LEU A 143 -11.25 5.50 7.87
CA LEU A 143 -12.65 5.66 7.51
C LEU A 143 -12.72 5.93 6.00
N TYR A 144 -13.50 5.06 5.35
CA TYR A 144 -13.84 5.02 3.93
C TYR A 144 -14.28 6.37 3.36
#